data_AF-A0A9W4EWB0-F1
#
_entry.id   AF-A0A9W4EWB0-F1
#
_cell.length_a   1.000
_cell.length_b   1.000
_cell.length_c   1.000
_cell.angle_alpha   90.00
_cell.angle_beta   90.00
_cell.angle_gamma   90.00
#
_symmetry.space_group_name_H-M   'P 1'
#
loop_
_entity.id
_entity.type
_entity.pdbx_description
1 polymer ?
#
loop_
_entity_poly.entity_id
_entity_poly.type
_entity_poly.pdbx_seq_one_letter_code
_entity_poly.pdbx_strand_id
1 'polypeptide(L)' 'MATKKATETTTYKVIAPKPFTYVATNYFGGLWADEKGVFVTEDKTTYEYLLTFAEFKDITGI' A
#
# COMPACT_ATOMS: atom_id res chain seq x y z
N MET A 1 -13.15 28.07 -17.13
CA MET A 1 -12.42 27.74 -15.89
C MET A 1 -12.23 26.23 -15.86
N ALA A 2 -10.99 25.77 -15.72
CA ALA A 2 -10.64 24.35 -15.85
C ALA A 2 -11.32 23.53 -14.75
N THR A 3 -12.12 22.53 -15.16
CA THR A 3 -12.58 21.48 -14.25
C THR A 3 -11.34 20.67 -13.88
N LYS A 4 -10.76 20.93 -12.71
CA LYS A 4 -9.74 20.05 -12.15
C LYS A 4 -10.51 18.78 -11.80
N LYS A 5 -10.46 17.78 -12.68
CA LYS A 5 -10.80 16.40 -12.35
C LYS A 5 -10.05 16.12 -11.06
N ALA A 6 -10.79 16.00 -9.95
CA ALA A 6 -10.23 15.46 -8.74
C ALA A 6 -9.78 14.05 -9.13
N THR A 7 -8.49 13.89 -9.41
CA THR A 7 -7.89 12.58 -9.47
C THR A 7 -8.05 12.06 -8.06
N GLU A 8 -9.10 11.27 -7.82
CA GLU A 8 -9.25 10.53 -6.57
C GLU A 8 -8.01 9.64 -6.49
N THR A 9 -6.97 10.09 -5.80
CA THR A 9 -5.79 9.30 -5.52
C THR A 9 -6.24 8.22 -4.55
N THR A 10 -6.66 7.08 -5.12
CA THR A 10 -7.03 5.90 -4.34
C THR A 10 -5.80 5.48 -3.53
N THR A 11 -5.86 5.78 -2.24
CA THR A 11 -4.83 5.37 -1.29
C THR A 11 -5.15 3.96 -0.83
N TYR A 12 -4.34 3.01 -1.26
CA TYR A 12 -4.46 1.62 -0.84
C TYR A 12 -3.76 1.41 0.50
N LYS A 13 -4.37 0.59 1.35
CA LYS A 13 -3.82 0.23 2.65
C LYS A 13 -3.79 -1.28 2.79
N VAL A 14 -2.62 -1.83 3.08
CA VAL A 14 -2.42 -3.27 3.28
C VAL A 14 -1.79 -3.47 4.65
N ILE A 15 -2.33 -4.38 5.46
CA ILE A 15 -1.74 -4.74 6.75
C ILE A 15 -0.93 -6.03 6.62
N ALA A 16 0.32 -6.00 7.08
CA ALA A 16 1.16 -7.15 7.30
C ALA A 16 0.81 -7.83 8.63
N PRO A 17 1.12 -9.14 8.77
CA PRO A 17 0.92 -9.88 10.01
C PRO A 17 1.81 -9.40 11.16
N LYS A 18 2.92 -8.70 10.85
CA LYS A 18 3.90 -8.22 11.82
C LYS A 18 4.10 -6.71 11.68
N PRO A 19 4.28 -5.99 12.81
CA PRO A 19 4.68 -4.59 12.79
C PRO A 19 6.09 -4.43 12.21
N PHE A 20 6.42 -3.26 11.64
CA PHE A 20 7.73 -2.97 11.04
C PHE A 20 8.19 -3.98 9.98
N THR A 21 7.25 -4.50 9.18
CA THR A 21 7.59 -5.42 8.08
C THR A 21 8.20 -4.63 6.93
N TYR A 22 9.37 -5.04 6.45
CA TYR A 22 9.95 -4.55 5.20
C TYR A 22 9.63 -5.48 4.06
N VAL A 23 9.14 -4.92 2.96
CA VAL A 23 8.93 -5.65 1.70
C VAL A 23 9.84 -5.06 0.64
N ALA A 24 10.75 -5.85 0.13
CA ALA A 24 11.56 -5.48 -1.02
C ALA A 24 10.68 -5.45 -2.28
N THR A 25 10.19 -4.28 -2.65
CA THR A 25 9.50 -4.03 -3.91
C THR A 25 10.52 -3.77 -5.01
N ASN A 26 10.23 -4.22 -6.24
CA ASN A 26 11.07 -3.92 -7.42
C ASN A 26 11.13 -2.42 -7.76
N TYR A 27 10.26 -1.60 -7.16
CA TYR A 27 10.34 -0.15 -7.21
C TYR A 27 11.26 0.36 -6.08
N PHE A 28 12.44 0.86 -6.47
CA PHE A 28 13.33 1.77 -5.74
C PHE A 28 13.31 1.69 -4.20
N GLY A 29 13.74 0.55 -3.63
CA GLY A 29 14.16 0.50 -2.23
C GLY A 29 13.16 -0.06 -1.21
N GLY A 30 12.13 -0.76 -1.69
CA GLY A 30 11.18 -1.45 -0.81
C GLY A 30 10.24 -0.54 -0.05
N LEU A 31 9.20 -1.15 0.53
CA LEU A 31 8.25 -0.47 1.40
C LEU A 31 8.44 -0.93 2.84
N TRP A 32 8.43 0.01 3.77
CA TRP A 32 8.32 -0.26 5.19
C TRP A 32 6.87 -0.12 5.63
N ALA A 33 6.40 -1.10 6.40
CA ALA A 33 5.14 -1.00 7.10
C ALA A 33 5.29 -0.04 8.29
N ASP A 34 4.21 0.66 8.61
CA ASP A 34 4.10 1.50 9.80
C ASP A 34 4.24 0.67 11.10
N GLU A 35 4.21 1.32 12.27
CA GLU A 35 4.30 0.68 13.59
C GLU A 35 3.20 -0.37 13.83
N LYS A 36 2.08 -0.23 13.12
CA LYS A 36 0.96 -1.18 13.13
C LYS A 36 1.05 -2.28 12.07
N GLY A 37 2.13 -2.31 11.29
CA GLY A 37 2.28 -3.21 10.15
C GLY A 37 1.49 -2.77 8.93
N VAL A 38 1.11 -1.50 8.80
CA VAL A 38 0.30 -1.02 7.67
C VAL A 38 1.19 -0.39 6.59
N PHE A 39 1.07 -0.87 5.36
CA PHE A 39 1.60 -0.26 4.16
C PHE A 39 0.56 0.68 3.56
N VAL A 40 0.97 1.90 3.24
CA VAL A 40 0.14 2.89 2.57
C VAL A 40 0.79 3.21 1.23
N THR A 41 0.05 3.04 0.15
CA THR A 41 0.57 3.32 -1.21
C THR A 41 -0.54 3.85 -2.10
N GLU A 42 -0.20 4.79 -2.98
CA GLU A 42 -1.08 5.28 -4.04
C GLU A 42 -0.88 4.50 -5.35
N ASP A 43 0.15 3.63 -5.40
CA ASP A 43 0.48 2.83 -6.57
C ASP A 43 -0.24 1.47 -6.53
N LYS A 44 -1.13 1.25 -7.51
CA LYS A 44 -1.91 0.00 -7.63
C LYS A 44 -1.00 -1.22 -7.81
N THR A 45 0.13 -1.09 -8.51
CA THR A 45 1.07 -2.19 -8.74
C THR A 45 1.69 -2.66 -7.43
N THR A 46 2.08 -1.72 -6.58
CA THR A 46 2.61 -1.98 -5.24
C THR A 46 1.55 -2.60 -4.34
N TYR A 47 0.31 -2.10 -4.39
CA TYR A 47 -0.81 -2.70 -3.67
C TYR A 47 -1.06 -4.16 -4.08
N GLU A 48 -1.17 -4.43 -5.39
CA GLU A 48 -1.38 -5.78 -5.90
C GLU A 48 -0.21 -6.70 -5.56
N TYR A 49 1.02 -6.19 -5.60
CA TYR A 49 2.21 -6.92 -5.17
C TYR A 49 2.16 -7.26 -3.66
N LEU A 50 1.81 -6.31 -2.80
CA LEU A 50 1.65 -6.54 -1.36
C LEU A 50 0.58 -7.60 -1.06
N LEU A 51 -0.49 -7.67 -1.87
CA LEU A 51 -1.52 -8.70 -1.76
C LEU A 51 -1.11 -10.08 -2.28
N THR A 52 -0.01 -10.20 -3.02
CA THR A 52 0.51 -11.53 -3.41
C THR A 52 1.06 -12.31 -2.21
N PHE A 53 1.41 -11.61 -1.12
CA PHE A 53 1.85 -12.23 0.12
C PHE A 53 0.64 -12.76 0.88
N ALA A 54 0.58 -14.09 1.07
CA ALA A 54 -0.58 -14.76 1.68
C ALA A 54 -0.94 -14.27 3.09
N GLU A 55 0.01 -13.69 3.82
CA GLU A 55 -0.21 -13.17 5.17
C GLU A 55 -0.72 -11.72 5.19
N PHE A 56 -0.66 -11.01 4.06
CA PHE A 56 -1.00 -9.59 3.96
C PHE A 56 -2.48 -9.46 3.65
N LYS A 57 -3.13 -8.46 4.25
CA LYS A 57 -4.57 -8.24 4.09
C LYS A 57 -4.85 -6.83 3.62
N ASP A 58 -5.75 -6.72 2.65
CA ASP A 58 -6.32 -5.42 2.29
C ASP A 58 -7.14 -4.87 3.48
N ILE A 59 -6.92 -3.60 3.79
CA ILE A 59 -7.70 -2.82 4.75
C ILE A 59 -8.12 -1.48 4.13
N THR A 60 -8.15 -1.40 2.80
CA THR A 60 -8.55 -0.20 2.07
C THR A 60 -10.04 0.08 2.34
N GLY A 61 -10.32 1.08 3.18
CA GLY A 61 -11.69 1.48 3.54
C GLY A 61 -12.14 1.11 4.95
N ILE A 62 -11.27 0.49 5.75
CA ILE A 62 -11.42 0.35 7.22
C ILE A 62 -10.79 1.57 7.91
#